data_AF-A0A1B6D5U9-F1
#
_entry.id   AF-A0A1B6D5U9-F1
#
_cell.length_a   1.000
_cell.length_b   1.000
_cell.length_c   1.000
_cell.angle_alpha   90.00
_cell.angle_beta   90.00
_cell.angle_gamma   90.00
#
_symmetry.space_group_name_H-M   'P 1'
#
loop_
_entity.id
_entity.type
_entity.pdbx_description
1 polymer ?
#
loop_
_entity_poly.entity_id
_entity_poly.type
_entity_poly.pdbx_seq_one_letter_code
_entity_poly.pdbx_strand_id
1 'polypeptide(L)'
;MITATLLNTSIKSMSSTKILRDNNLSEEEEVKIFVSQMLINRVFLGDFQERRYVDLLNNYRDVMVIDEQHGDLKRDLDIVKKRLDDYYKGRVWIGMTGPNMVGAPSGHCLWVNLQNQPLGQYWFVIKKVKFLHNEVIVTVKQVRLSSESKTTACTNEEENNEFIEFINSITLKSLSKCFTNTVFPTMKTYFTFYNIKQIFIFLTVLALTIFTGLLHILQYFADFTIRLLKELNVFFHTATPFLLGVLDLIAKIVGGFYILIAMMWRENSGPRMNMQHLKAIEQPIRHSPQQKNKTFADFRRRYQNHDRNSSSPQNHFYENN
;
A
#
# COMPACT_ATOMS: atom_id res chain seq x y z
N MET A 1 -2.96 -38.93 -20.00
CA MET A 1 -3.98 -37.86 -20.12
C MET A 1 -4.44 -37.31 -18.75
N ILE A 2 -3.57 -37.29 -17.72
CA ILE A 2 -3.91 -36.80 -16.35
C ILE A 2 -2.86 -35.81 -15.82
N THR A 3 -1.72 -35.60 -16.50
CA THR A 3 -0.62 -34.76 -16.02
C THR A 3 -0.67 -33.30 -16.47
N ALA A 4 -1.51 -32.95 -17.45
CA ALA A 4 -1.63 -31.57 -17.94
C ALA A 4 -2.53 -30.67 -17.05
N THR A 5 -3.33 -31.25 -16.15
CA THR A 5 -4.31 -30.52 -15.35
C THR A 5 -3.73 -29.91 -14.07
N LEU A 6 -2.56 -30.38 -13.60
CA LEU A 6 -1.97 -29.95 -12.32
C LEU A 6 -1.03 -28.73 -12.44
N LEU A 7 -0.52 -28.42 -13.64
CA LEU A 7 0.30 -27.22 -13.86
C LEU A 7 -0.54 -25.95 -14.07
N ASN A 8 -1.76 -26.09 -14.61
CA ASN A 8 -2.66 -24.95 -14.78
C ASN A 8 -3.29 -24.46 -13.46
N THR A 9 -3.36 -25.28 -12.42
CA THR A 9 -3.90 -24.89 -11.11
C THR A 9 -2.89 -24.11 -10.27
N SER A 10 -1.59 -24.35 -10.43
CA SER A 10 -0.55 -23.63 -9.68
C SER A 10 -0.25 -22.23 -10.24
N ILE A 11 -0.52 -21.99 -11.53
CA ILE A 11 -0.42 -20.64 -12.13
C ILE A 11 -1.69 -19.82 -11.90
N LYS A 12 -2.86 -20.49 -11.75
CA LYS A 12 -4.12 -19.85 -11.39
C LYS A 12 -4.19 -19.41 -9.91
N SER A 13 -3.31 -19.92 -9.04
CA SER A 13 -3.27 -19.55 -7.61
C SER A 13 -2.41 -18.32 -7.28
N MET A 14 -1.64 -17.77 -8.22
CA MET A 14 -0.97 -16.46 -8.08
C MET A 14 -1.81 -15.27 -8.56
N SER A 15 -3.11 -15.48 -8.84
CA SER A 15 -4.08 -14.41 -9.11
C SER A 15 -4.74 -13.84 -7.85
N SER A 16 -4.16 -14.05 -6.65
CA SER A 16 -4.71 -13.51 -5.40
C SER A 16 -3.63 -12.97 -4.46
N THR A 17 -2.72 -12.16 -4.99
CA THR A 17 -2.23 -11.05 -4.18
C THR A 17 -3.38 -10.06 -4.10
N LYS A 18 -4.14 -10.15 -2.99
CA LYS A 18 -5.09 -9.12 -2.58
C LYS A 18 -4.36 -7.78 -2.65
N ILE A 19 -4.61 -7.06 -3.73
CA ILE A 19 -4.38 -5.62 -3.80
C ILE A 19 -5.16 -5.07 -2.62
N LEU A 20 -4.46 -4.58 -1.61
CA LEU A 20 -5.01 -3.60 -0.70
C LEU A 20 -5.52 -2.48 -1.62
N ARG A 21 -6.84 -2.46 -1.85
CA ARG A 21 -7.52 -1.37 -2.52
C ARG A 21 -7.37 -0.15 -1.60
N ASP A 22 -6.24 0.52 -1.70
CA ASP A 22 -6.18 1.93 -1.41
C ASP A 22 -7.08 2.59 -2.45
N ASN A 23 -8.24 3.08 -2.01
CA ASN A 23 -9.29 3.66 -2.86
C ASN A 23 -8.88 4.99 -3.54
N ASN A 24 -7.59 5.27 -3.66
CA ASN A 24 -7.02 6.53 -4.18
C ASN A 24 -6.02 6.32 -5.33
N LEU A 25 -5.88 5.11 -5.88
CA LEU A 25 -4.96 4.89 -7.00
C LEU A 25 -5.53 5.52 -8.28
N SER A 26 -4.72 6.30 -9.00
CA SER A 26 -5.14 6.89 -10.28
C SER A 26 -5.35 5.78 -11.32
N GLU A 27 -6.35 5.90 -12.20
CA GLU A 27 -6.57 4.95 -13.29
C GLU A 27 -5.31 4.72 -14.14
N GLU A 28 -4.45 5.74 -14.26
CA GLU A 28 -3.16 5.64 -14.95
C GLU A 28 -2.20 4.66 -14.26
N GLU A 29 -2.16 4.69 -12.93
CA GLU A 29 -1.30 3.84 -12.12
C GLU A 29 -1.78 2.38 -12.16
N GLU A 30 -3.08 2.14 -12.17
CA GLU A 30 -3.64 0.80 -12.38
C GLU A 30 -3.20 0.21 -13.72
N VAL A 31 -3.25 1.00 -14.79
CA VAL A 31 -2.78 0.57 -16.11
C VAL A 31 -1.27 0.29 -16.09
N LYS A 32 -0.47 1.17 -15.46
CA LYS A 32 0.98 0.96 -15.32
C LYS A 32 1.32 -0.33 -14.57
N ILE A 33 0.61 -0.61 -13.48
CA ILE A 33 0.79 -1.82 -12.68
C ILE A 33 0.40 -3.05 -13.50
N PHE A 34 -0.77 -3.02 -14.17
CA PHE A 34 -1.25 -4.11 -15.00
C PHE A 34 -0.24 -4.49 -16.10
N VAL A 35 0.24 -3.51 -16.85
CA VAL A 35 1.19 -3.73 -17.94
C VAL A 35 2.53 -4.24 -17.41
N SER A 36 2.99 -3.69 -16.28
CA SER A 36 4.22 -4.13 -15.63
C SER A 36 4.12 -5.58 -15.17
N GLN A 37 2.99 -5.99 -14.59
CA GLN A 37 2.76 -7.36 -14.12
C GLN A 37 2.70 -8.37 -15.26
N MET A 38 2.13 -7.99 -16.41
CA MET A 38 1.99 -8.89 -17.56
C MET A 38 3.31 -9.11 -18.31
N LEU A 39 4.14 -8.07 -18.44
CA LEU A 39 5.29 -8.09 -19.35
C LEU A 39 6.65 -8.24 -18.65
N ILE A 40 6.83 -7.76 -17.43
CA ILE A 40 8.14 -7.78 -16.78
C ILE A 40 8.58 -9.22 -16.50
N ASN A 41 9.88 -9.48 -16.70
CA ASN A 41 10.53 -10.79 -16.57
C ASN A 41 10.06 -11.87 -17.56
N ARG A 42 9.22 -11.52 -18.54
CA ARG A 42 8.95 -12.42 -19.66
C ARG A 42 10.20 -12.56 -20.54
N VAL A 43 10.42 -13.78 -21.01
CA VAL A 43 11.54 -14.15 -21.88
C VAL A 43 11.00 -14.57 -23.23
N PHE A 44 11.66 -14.16 -24.30
CA PHE A 44 11.26 -14.49 -25.65
C PHE A 44 12.45 -14.57 -26.58
N LEU A 45 12.30 -15.40 -27.61
CA LEU A 45 13.17 -15.40 -28.77
C LEU A 45 12.73 -14.28 -29.71
N GLY A 46 13.66 -13.40 -30.05
CA GLY A 46 13.42 -12.30 -30.98
C GLY A 46 14.54 -12.18 -32.00
N ASP A 47 14.17 -11.69 -33.19
CA ASP A 47 15.11 -11.33 -34.24
C ASP A 47 15.08 -9.82 -34.48
N PHE A 48 16.25 -9.22 -34.60
CA PHE A 48 16.35 -7.79 -34.93
C PHE A 48 16.20 -7.64 -36.44
N GLN A 49 15.18 -6.91 -36.88
CA GLN A 49 14.93 -6.68 -38.30
C GLN A 49 15.60 -5.40 -38.79
N GLU A 50 15.20 -4.27 -38.21
CA GLU A 50 15.62 -2.97 -38.71
C GLU A 50 15.51 -1.88 -37.64
N ARG A 51 16.16 -0.75 -37.91
CA ARG A 51 15.98 0.49 -37.17
C ARG A 51 15.12 1.43 -38.00
N ARG A 52 13.96 1.82 -37.49
CA ARG A 52 13.02 2.67 -38.20
C ARG A 52 12.78 3.99 -37.48
N TYR A 53 12.68 5.06 -38.28
CA TYR A 53 12.29 6.37 -37.79
C TYR A 53 10.78 6.43 -37.53
N VAL A 54 10.40 6.92 -36.35
CA VAL A 54 9.00 7.09 -35.95
C VAL A 54 8.68 8.58 -35.94
N ASP A 55 7.88 9.04 -36.90
CA ASP A 55 7.56 10.46 -37.12
C ASP A 55 6.94 11.10 -35.87
N LEU A 56 6.02 10.39 -35.20
CA LEU A 56 5.33 10.85 -33.98
C LEU A 56 6.28 11.16 -32.82
N LEU A 57 7.45 10.52 -32.80
CA LEU A 57 8.44 10.66 -31.73
C LEU A 57 9.68 11.44 -32.16
N ASN A 58 9.82 11.76 -33.45
CA ASN A 58 11.00 12.36 -34.06
C ASN A 58 12.30 11.60 -33.67
N ASN A 59 12.24 10.27 -33.64
CA ASN A 59 13.36 9.47 -33.17
C ASN A 59 13.33 8.04 -33.77
N TYR A 60 14.49 7.38 -33.78
CA TYR A 60 14.62 6.01 -34.26
C TYR A 60 14.29 4.99 -33.18
N ARG A 61 13.68 3.88 -33.60
CA ARG A 61 13.36 2.73 -32.76
C ARG A 61 13.82 1.46 -33.45
N ASP A 62 14.29 0.51 -32.65
CA ASP A 62 14.72 -0.79 -33.11
C ASP A 62 13.52 -1.74 -33.14
N VAL A 63 13.26 -2.34 -34.30
CA VAL A 63 12.14 -3.24 -34.52
C VAL A 63 12.60 -4.67 -34.36
N MET A 64 11.97 -5.38 -33.42
CA MET A 64 12.23 -6.78 -33.15
C MET A 64 10.99 -7.61 -33.43
N VAL A 65 11.16 -8.68 -34.19
CA VAL A 65 10.09 -9.66 -34.45
C VAL A 65 10.18 -10.77 -33.42
N ILE A 66 9.05 -11.11 -32.80
CA ILE A 66 8.95 -12.22 -31.86
C ILE A 66 8.69 -13.52 -32.63
N ASP A 67 9.46 -14.56 -32.31
CA ASP A 67 9.34 -15.87 -32.94
C ASP A 67 7.93 -16.50 -32.79
N GLU A 68 7.55 -17.36 -33.73
CA GLU A 68 6.22 -17.98 -33.79
C GLU A 68 5.92 -18.97 -32.66
N GLN A 69 6.93 -19.60 -32.09
CA GLN A 69 6.72 -20.64 -31.09
C GLN A 69 6.22 -20.12 -29.73
N HIS A 70 6.44 -18.84 -29.41
CA HIS A 70 6.06 -18.25 -28.11
C HIS A 70 4.64 -17.63 -28.11
N GLY A 71 3.62 -18.47 -28.27
CA GLY A 71 2.21 -18.04 -28.30
C GLY A 71 1.71 -17.31 -27.06
N ASP A 72 2.25 -17.62 -25.87
CA ASP A 72 1.79 -17.01 -24.61
C ASP A 72 2.15 -15.52 -24.50
N LEU A 73 3.38 -15.14 -24.86
CA LEU A 73 3.78 -13.72 -24.85
C LEU A 73 3.01 -12.92 -25.90
N LYS A 74 2.71 -13.51 -27.06
CA LYS A 74 1.90 -12.85 -28.11
C LYS A 74 0.51 -12.50 -27.59
N ARG A 75 -0.14 -13.45 -26.92
CA ARG A 75 -1.45 -13.22 -26.29
C ARG A 75 -1.37 -12.12 -25.23
N ASP A 76 -0.36 -12.16 -24.36
CA ASP A 76 -0.17 -11.14 -23.33
C ASP A 76 0.07 -9.75 -23.93
N LEU A 77 0.83 -9.66 -25.02
CA LEU A 77 1.07 -8.42 -25.75
C LEU A 77 -0.20 -7.87 -26.39
N ASP A 78 -1.05 -8.72 -26.98
CA ASP A 78 -2.31 -8.28 -27.56
C ASP A 78 -3.28 -7.75 -26.49
N ILE A 79 -3.33 -8.40 -25.33
CA ILE A 79 -4.13 -7.94 -24.18
C ILE A 79 -3.61 -6.58 -23.66
N VAL A 80 -2.30 -6.47 -23.48
CA VAL A 80 -1.66 -5.23 -23.00
C VAL A 80 -1.87 -4.10 -23.99
N LYS A 81 -1.65 -4.36 -25.29
CA LYS A 81 -1.85 -3.37 -26.35
C LYS A 81 -3.29 -2.86 -26.34
N LYS A 82 -4.27 -3.76 -26.31
CA LYS A 82 -5.69 -3.38 -26.24
C LYS A 82 -5.99 -2.51 -25.03
N ARG A 83 -5.47 -2.87 -23.85
CA ARG A 83 -5.66 -2.08 -22.62
C ARG A 83 -5.03 -0.68 -22.70
N LEU A 84 -3.86 -0.58 -23.34
CA LEU A 84 -3.18 0.69 -23.58
C LEU A 84 -3.92 1.56 -24.59
N ASP A 85 -4.41 0.96 -25.69
CA ASP A 85 -5.21 1.64 -26.72
C ASP A 85 -6.51 2.18 -26.12
N ASP A 86 -7.21 1.39 -25.30
CA ASP A 86 -8.45 1.78 -24.63
C ASP A 86 -8.25 2.99 -23.69
N TYR A 87 -7.12 3.03 -22.97
CA TYR A 87 -6.81 4.08 -21.99
C TYR A 87 -6.28 5.37 -22.65
N TYR A 88 -5.27 5.25 -23.52
CA TYR A 88 -4.63 6.42 -24.13
C TYR A 88 -5.40 6.96 -25.33
N LYS A 89 -6.24 6.16 -25.99
CA LYS A 89 -7.05 6.55 -27.16
C LYS A 89 -6.21 7.21 -28.27
N GLY A 90 -5.02 6.69 -28.51
CA GLY A 90 -4.08 7.20 -29.52
C GLY A 90 -3.32 8.48 -29.13
N ARG A 91 -3.45 8.99 -27.89
CA ARG A 91 -2.68 10.15 -27.41
C ARG A 91 -1.19 9.88 -27.23
N VAL A 92 -0.82 8.60 -27.09
CA VAL A 92 0.55 8.16 -26.77
C VAL A 92 0.93 7.08 -27.76
N TRP A 93 2.17 7.11 -28.24
CA TRP A 93 2.69 6.08 -29.12
C TRP A 93 3.02 4.80 -28.33
N ILE A 94 2.58 3.64 -28.82
CA ILE A 94 2.78 2.36 -28.15
C ILE A 94 3.80 1.54 -28.95
N GLY A 95 4.91 1.17 -28.32
CA GLY A 95 5.98 0.38 -28.93
C GLY A 95 5.68 -1.11 -29.09
N MET A 96 4.43 -1.47 -29.38
CA MET A 96 3.97 -2.84 -29.57
C MET A 96 3.07 -2.91 -30.79
N THR A 97 3.35 -3.85 -31.69
CA THR A 97 2.60 -3.98 -32.94
C THR A 97 2.19 -5.43 -33.16
N GLY A 98 0.93 -5.60 -33.60
CA GLY A 98 0.38 -6.90 -33.93
C GLY A 98 0.63 -7.26 -35.40
N PRO A 99 0.31 -8.50 -35.79
CA PRO A 99 0.69 -9.09 -37.08
C PRO A 99 0.07 -8.41 -38.31
N ASN A 100 -1.06 -7.73 -38.14
CA ASN A 100 -1.85 -7.16 -39.24
C ASN A 100 -1.72 -5.64 -39.37
N MET A 101 -0.76 -5.01 -38.67
CA MET A 101 -0.63 -3.56 -38.68
C MET A 101 0.20 -3.10 -39.89
N VAL A 102 -0.39 -2.25 -40.71
CA VAL A 102 0.27 -1.64 -41.87
C VAL A 102 1.52 -0.90 -41.42
N GLY A 103 2.65 -1.27 -42.00
CA GLY A 103 3.95 -0.68 -41.70
C GLY A 103 4.88 -1.63 -40.94
N ALA A 104 4.43 -2.45 -39.99
CA ALA A 104 5.35 -3.33 -39.28
C ALA A 104 5.76 -4.57 -40.11
N PRO A 105 6.93 -5.17 -39.85
CA PRO A 105 7.26 -6.50 -40.37
C PRO A 105 6.18 -7.52 -40.00
N SER A 106 6.04 -8.58 -40.80
CA SER A 106 5.05 -9.63 -40.55
C SER A 106 5.27 -10.29 -39.18
N GLY A 107 4.23 -10.28 -38.34
CA GLY A 107 4.24 -10.89 -37.01
C GLY A 107 4.11 -9.89 -35.86
N HIS A 108 4.18 -10.41 -34.63
CA HIS A 108 4.17 -9.57 -33.43
C HIS A 108 5.53 -8.89 -33.27
N CYS A 109 5.54 -7.56 -33.29
CA CYS A 109 6.75 -6.75 -33.23
C CYS A 109 6.81 -5.94 -31.94
N LEU A 110 8.01 -5.88 -31.35
CA LEU A 110 8.36 -4.99 -30.25
C LEU A 110 9.28 -3.90 -30.76
N TRP A 111 8.93 -2.67 -30.43
CA TRP A 111 9.75 -1.51 -30.73
C TRP A 111 10.50 -1.13 -29.47
N VAL A 112 11.82 -1.24 -29.52
CA VAL A 112 12.68 -1.09 -28.35
C VAL A 112 13.81 -0.11 -28.67
N ASN A 113 14.61 0.20 -27.65
CA ASN A 113 15.87 0.91 -27.81
C ASN A 113 17.00 -0.02 -27.38
N LEU A 114 17.69 -0.61 -28.35
CA LEU A 114 18.82 -1.51 -28.13
C LEU A 114 20.10 -0.67 -28.15
N GLN A 115 20.94 -0.86 -27.12
CA GLN A 115 22.26 -0.21 -27.08
C GLN A 115 23.21 -0.80 -28.13
N ASN A 116 23.13 -2.12 -28.35
CA ASN A 116 23.89 -2.84 -29.36
C ASN A 116 22.92 -3.57 -30.27
N GLN A 117 23.09 -3.47 -31.59
CA GLN A 117 22.29 -4.17 -32.59
C GLN A 117 22.77 -5.62 -32.69
N PRO A 118 21.98 -6.60 -32.22
CA PRO A 118 22.39 -7.99 -32.24
C PRO A 118 21.99 -8.58 -33.62
N LEU A 119 22.92 -9.25 -34.30
CA LEU A 119 22.66 -9.85 -35.62
C LEU A 119 22.23 -11.30 -35.47
N GLY A 120 20.99 -11.62 -35.86
CA GLY A 120 20.39 -12.95 -35.74
C GLY A 120 19.42 -13.09 -34.57
N GLN A 121 19.03 -14.33 -34.25
CA GLN A 121 18.06 -14.62 -33.21
C GLN A 121 18.71 -14.68 -31.82
N TYR A 122 18.13 -13.94 -30.88
CA TYR A 122 18.60 -13.93 -29.49
C TYR A 122 17.47 -14.09 -28.51
N TRP A 123 17.82 -14.62 -27.34
CA TRP A 123 16.96 -14.63 -26.18
C TRP A 123 17.00 -13.25 -25.51
N PHE A 124 15.82 -12.67 -25.33
CA PHE A 124 15.63 -11.40 -24.66
C PHE A 124 14.76 -11.57 -23.43
N VAL A 125 15.07 -10.79 -22.40
CA VAL A 125 14.25 -10.66 -21.20
C VAL A 125 13.71 -9.25 -21.13
N ILE A 126 12.40 -9.11 -20.94
CA ILE A 126 11.77 -7.81 -20.66
C ILE A 126 12.15 -7.38 -19.25
N LYS A 127 12.89 -6.27 -19.14
CA LYS A 127 13.36 -5.74 -17.86
C LYS A 127 12.42 -4.74 -17.24
N LYS A 128 11.88 -3.84 -18.07
CA LYS A 128 11.04 -2.74 -17.59
C LYS A 128 10.16 -2.23 -18.72
N VAL A 129 9.00 -1.70 -18.38
CA VAL A 129 8.17 -0.88 -19.25
C VAL A 129 8.32 0.58 -18.82
N LYS A 130 8.68 1.46 -19.76
CA LYS A 130 8.82 2.89 -19.52
C LYS A 130 7.59 3.60 -20.07
N PHE A 131 6.93 4.36 -19.21
CA PHE A 131 5.82 5.24 -19.55
C PHE A 131 6.36 6.65 -19.59
N LEU A 132 6.52 7.18 -20.80
CA LEU A 132 6.91 8.55 -21.07
C LEU A 132 5.68 9.33 -21.51
N HIS A 133 5.77 10.67 -21.46
CA HIS A 133 4.64 11.54 -21.79
C HIS A 133 4.04 11.29 -23.19
N ASN A 134 4.87 10.86 -24.15
CA ASN A 134 4.46 10.65 -25.54
C ASN A 134 4.72 9.23 -26.06
N GLU A 135 5.31 8.33 -25.24
CA GLU A 135 5.52 6.94 -25.64
C GLU A 135 5.43 5.93 -24.48
N VAL A 136 4.99 4.71 -24.79
CA VAL A 136 5.12 3.53 -23.95
C VAL A 136 6.08 2.56 -24.63
N ILE A 137 7.24 2.33 -24.02
CA ILE A 137 8.32 1.52 -24.60
C ILE A 137 8.80 0.42 -23.65
N VAL A 138 9.07 -0.76 -24.21
CA VAL A 138 9.61 -1.90 -23.48
C VAL A 138 11.13 -1.85 -23.52
N THR A 139 11.78 -2.01 -22.37
CA THR A 139 13.25 -2.16 -22.28
C THR A 139 13.58 -3.64 -22.14
N VAL A 140 14.36 -4.15 -23.09
CA VAL A 140 14.79 -5.55 -23.15
C VAL A 140 16.28 -5.65 -22.85
N LYS A 141 16.69 -6.79 -22.29
CA LYS A 141 18.10 -7.16 -22.12
C LYS A 141 18.36 -8.44 -22.89
N GLN A 142 19.37 -8.41 -23.75
CA GLN A 142 19.89 -9.58 -24.45
C GLN A 142 20.55 -10.54 -23.44
N VAL A 143 20.27 -11.84 -23.58
CA VAL A 143 20.83 -12.88 -22.69
C VAL A 143 21.80 -13.79 -23.43
N ARG A 144 21.41 -14.36 -24.58
CA ARG A 144 22.25 -15.29 -25.35
C ARG A 144 21.87 -15.32 -26.83
N LEU A 145 22.84 -15.61 -27.69
CA LEU A 145 22.62 -16.00 -29.09
C LEU A 145 21.93 -17.37 -29.11
N SER A 146 20.84 -17.49 -29.87
CA SER A 146 20.31 -18.80 -30.24
C SER A 146 21.27 -19.37 -31.28
N SER A 147 21.97 -20.46 -30.97
CA SER A 147 22.89 -21.07 -31.93
C SER A 147 22.11 -21.47 -33.18
N GLU A 148 22.47 -20.89 -34.32
CA GLU A 148 21.89 -21.26 -35.60
C GLU A 148 22.14 -22.74 -35.89
N SER A 149 21.07 -23.51 -35.96
CA SER A 149 20.96 -24.56 -36.97
C SER A 149 19.56 -24.53 -37.56
N LYS A 150 19.40 -23.75 -38.64
CA LYS A 150 18.37 -24.01 -39.64
C LYS A 150 18.66 -25.38 -40.27
N THR A 151 18.25 -26.46 -39.62
CA THR A 151 18.18 -27.78 -40.26
C THR A 151 16.98 -28.53 -39.70
N THR A 152 15.93 -28.58 -40.52
CA THR A 152 14.92 -29.65 -40.61
C THR A 152 14.25 -30.12 -39.32
N ALA A 153 12.96 -29.75 -39.20
CA ALA A 153 11.86 -30.58 -38.74
C ALA A 153 12.22 -31.78 -37.84
N CYS A 154 12.23 -31.61 -36.52
CA CYS A 154 11.95 -32.65 -35.52
C CYS A 154 11.64 -32.00 -34.15
N THR A 155 10.46 -32.34 -33.60
CA THR A 155 10.09 -32.36 -32.16
C THR A 155 10.23 -31.08 -31.31
N ASN A 156 9.10 -30.37 -31.16
CA ASN A 156 8.83 -29.26 -30.24
C ASN A 156 9.01 -29.56 -28.73
N GLU A 157 9.56 -30.71 -28.34
CA GLU A 157 9.70 -31.12 -26.93
C GLU A 157 11.10 -30.84 -26.37
N GLU A 158 12.14 -30.81 -27.20
CA GLU A 158 13.53 -30.61 -26.75
C GLU A 158 13.86 -29.12 -26.50
N GLU A 159 13.45 -28.22 -27.40
CA GLU A 159 13.64 -26.77 -27.23
C GLU A 159 12.88 -26.22 -26.00
N ASN A 160 11.71 -26.78 -25.70
CA ASN A 160 10.92 -26.41 -24.52
C ASN A 160 11.61 -26.84 -23.21
N ASN A 161 12.31 -27.98 -23.21
CA ASN A 161 13.06 -28.43 -22.04
C ASN A 161 14.31 -27.57 -21.79
N GLU A 162 15.04 -27.20 -22.85
CA GLU A 162 16.17 -26.26 -22.73
C GLU A 162 15.72 -24.87 -22.26
N PHE A 163 14.59 -24.37 -22.77
CA PHE A 163 14.01 -23.11 -22.34
C PHE A 163 13.57 -23.16 -20.87
N ILE A 164 12.87 -24.21 -20.43
CA ILE A 164 12.44 -24.37 -19.03
C ILE A 164 13.66 -24.50 -18.10
N GLU A 165 14.70 -25.24 -18.49
CA GLU A 165 15.94 -25.32 -17.73
C GLU A 165 16.63 -23.96 -17.63
N PHE A 166 16.63 -23.19 -18.72
CA PHE A 166 17.17 -21.84 -18.77
C PHE A 166 16.40 -20.84 -17.89
N ILE A 167 15.06 -20.83 -17.95
CA ILE A 167 14.22 -19.98 -17.07
C ILE A 167 14.46 -20.32 -15.60
N ASN A 168 14.57 -21.61 -15.27
CA ASN A 168 14.92 -22.06 -13.93
C ASN A 168 16.35 -21.63 -13.53
N SER A 169 17.28 -21.60 -14.49
CA SER A 169 18.66 -21.11 -14.26
C SER A 169 18.73 -19.60 -14.03
N ILE A 170 17.92 -18.79 -14.73
CA ILE A 170 17.88 -17.35 -14.55
C ILE A 170 17.24 -17.00 -13.20
N THR A 171 16.17 -17.68 -12.81
CA THR A 171 15.34 -17.25 -11.68
C THR A 171 15.88 -17.72 -10.32
N LEU A 172 16.35 -18.97 -10.22
CA LEU A 172 16.82 -19.55 -8.95
C LEU A 172 18.33 -19.73 -8.88
N LYS A 173 18.98 -20.17 -9.97
CA LYS A 173 20.44 -20.35 -9.98
C LYS A 173 21.20 -19.03 -10.02
N SER A 174 20.70 -17.95 -10.65
CA SER A 174 21.46 -16.68 -10.67
C SER A 174 21.56 -16.01 -9.28
N LEU A 175 20.48 -16.07 -8.48
CA LEU A 175 20.45 -15.52 -7.13
C LEU A 175 21.32 -16.35 -6.17
N SER A 176 21.15 -17.67 -6.22
CA SER A 176 21.92 -18.62 -5.40
C SER A 176 23.40 -18.63 -5.79
N LYS A 177 23.73 -18.66 -7.09
CA LYS A 177 25.12 -18.73 -7.59
C LYS A 177 25.87 -17.41 -7.43
N CYS A 178 25.20 -16.25 -7.50
CA CYS A 178 25.82 -14.97 -7.13
C CYS A 178 26.16 -14.93 -5.63
N PHE A 179 25.25 -15.42 -4.79
CA PHE A 179 25.50 -15.51 -3.35
C PHE A 179 26.59 -16.54 -3.00
N THR A 180 26.56 -17.73 -3.60
CA THR A 180 27.51 -18.80 -3.26
C THR A 180 28.87 -18.65 -3.94
N ASN A 181 28.95 -18.18 -5.19
CA ASN A 181 30.23 -18.10 -5.91
C ASN A 181 30.91 -16.73 -5.83
N THR A 182 30.22 -15.67 -5.39
CA THR A 182 30.83 -14.33 -5.26
C THR A 182 30.91 -13.85 -3.81
N VAL A 183 29.94 -14.19 -2.96
CA VAL A 183 29.99 -13.79 -1.53
C VAL A 183 30.76 -14.81 -0.70
N PHE A 184 30.55 -16.10 -0.89
CA PHE A 184 31.18 -17.15 -0.06
C PHE A 184 32.72 -17.25 -0.19
N PRO A 185 33.34 -17.25 -1.39
CA PRO A 185 34.79 -17.31 -1.49
C PRO A 185 35.45 -15.99 -1.07
N THR A 186 34.80 -14.86 -1.31
CA THR A 186 35.25 -13.55 -0.85
C THR A 186 35.19 -13.45 0.68
N MET A 187 34.13 -13.97 1.32
CA MET A 187 34.05 -14.10 2.77
C MET A 187 35.20 -14.94 3.33
N LYS A 188 35.47 -16.12 2.75
CA LYS A 188 36.54 -17.02 3.22
C LYS A 188 37.93 -16.35 3.22
N THR A 189 38.20 -15.46 2.27
CA THR A 189 39.46 -14.71 2.19
C THR A 189 39.57 -13.60 3.24
N TYR A 190 38.45 -12.98 3.66
CA TYR A 190 38.45 -11.94 4.69
C TYR A 190 38.28 -12.47 6.14
N PHE A 191 38.06 -13.78 6.31
CA PHE A 191 37.96 -14.48 7.61
C PHE A 191 39.34 -14.68 8.27
N THR A 192 40.05 -13.59 8.59
CA THR A 192 41.19 -13.63 9.51
C THR A 192 40.69 -13.47 10.94
N PHE A 193 41.25 -14.19 11.93
CA PHE A 193 40.86 -14.08 13.35
C PHE A 193 40.85 -12.63 13.87
N TYR A 194 41.72 -11.79 13.32
CA TYR A 194 41.75 -10.36 13.60
C TYR A 194 40.46 -9.64 13.15
N ASN A 195 39.97 -9.91 11.93
CA ASN A 195 38.77 -9.29 11.38
C ASN A 195 37.51 -9.76 12.11
N ILE A 196 37.44 -11.02 12.53
CA ILE A 196 36.31 -11.55 13.31
C ILE A 196 36.21 -10.83 14.65
N LYS A 197 37.34 -10.60 15.33
CA LYS A 197 37.37 -9.85 16.59
C LYS A 197 36.86 -8.42 16.40
N GLN A 198 37.29 -7.75 15.33
CA GLN A 198 36.83 -6.39 15.02
C GLN A 198 35.33 -6.34 14.69
N ILE A 199 34.82 -7.33 13.94
CA ILE A 199 33.39 -7.45 13.65
C ILE A 199 32.58 -7.64 14.94
N PHE A 200 33.05 -8.45 15.89
CA PHE A 200 32.35 -8.65 17.16
C PHE A 200 32.31 -7.38 18.02
N ILE A 201 33.42 -6.64 18.08
CA ILE A 201 33.48 -5.34 18.78
C ILE A 201 32.52 -4.34 18.12
N PHE A 202 32.57 -4.23 16.80
CA PHE A 202 31.67 -3.36 16.03
C PHE A 202 30.21 -3.73 16.25
N LEU A 203 29.87 -5.02 16.21
CA LEU A 203 28.52 -5.51 16.43
C LEU A 203 28.02 -5.19 17.85
N THR A 204 28.89 -5.29 18.85
CA THR A 204 28.55 -4.96 20.24
C THR A 204 28.28 -3.47 20.39
N VAL A 205 29.13 -2.61 19.81
CA VAL A 205 28.94 -1.15 19.82
C VAL A 205 27.67 -0.77 19.05
N LEU A 206 27.40 -1.42 17.92
CA LEU A 206 26.19 -1.23 17.14
C LEU A 206 24.93 -1.60 17.93
N ALA A 207 24.95 -2.76 18.59
CA ALA A 207 23.85 -3.20 19.45
C ALA A 207 23.59 -2.21 20.60
N LEU A 208 24.65 -1.72 21.24
CA LEU A 208 24.55 -0.74 22.32
C LEU A 208 24.04 0.62 21.83
N THR A 209 24.44 1.04 20.63
CA THR A 209 23.96 2.27 19.98
C THR A 209 22.49 2.16 19.63
N ILE A 210 22.06 1.04 19.04
CA ILE A 210 20.65 0.77 18.73
C ILE A 210 19.82 0.74 20.01
N PHE A 211 20.31 0.07 21.05
CA PHE A 211 19.62 0.00 22.33
C PHE A 211 19.45 1.39 22.97
N THR A 212 20.51 2.19 22.98
CA THR A 212 20.49 3.56 23.53
C THR A 212 19.57 4.47 22.70
N GLY A 213 19.66 4.38 21.38
CA GLY A 213 18.75 5.08 20.47
C GLY A 213 17.29 4.70 20.70
N LEU A 214 17.01 3.41 20.91
CA LEU A 214 15.67 2.91 21.21
C LEU A 214 15.15 3.48 22.54
N LEU A 215 15.97 3.48 23.59
CA LEU A 215 15.58 4.08 24.89
C LEU A 215 15.22 5.56 24.74
N HIS A 216 16.00 6.33 23.98
CA HIS A 216 15.68 7.74 23.71
C HIS A 216 14.38 7.90 22.93
N ILE A 217 14.18 7.09 21.88
CA ILE A 217 12.93 7.10 21.11
C ILE A 217 11.73 6.78 22.01
N LEU A 218 11.84 5.81 22.92
CA LEU A 218 10.78 5.49 23.87
C LEU A 218 10.48 6.66 24.82
N GLN A 219 11.51 7.36 25.30
CA GLN A 219 11.32 8.55 26.14
C GLN A 219 10.56 9.65 25.38
N TYR A 220 11.00 9.98 24.16
CA TYR A 220 10.30 10.95 23.32
C TYR A 220 8.88 10.52 22.99
N PHE A 221 8.67 9.21 22.75
CA PHE A 221 7.36 8.66 22.45
C PHE A 221 6.43 8.72 23.67
N ALA A 222 6.93 8.47 24.88
CA ALA A 222 6.16 8.60 26.10
C ALA A 222 5.72 10.07 26.34
N ASP A 223 6.65 11.02 26.19
CA ASP A 223 6.34 12.44 26.31
C ASP A 223 5.33 12.89 25.25
N PHE A 224 5.50 12.44 24.01
CA PHE A 224 4.55 12.67 22.93
C PHE A 224 3.17 12.09 23.25
N THR A 225 3.12 10.85 23.76
CA THR A 225 1.87 10.17 24.11
C THR A 225 1.13 10.91 25.21
N ILE A 226 1.84 11.40 26.24
CA ILE A 226 1.23 12.20 27.31
C ILE A 226 0.66 13.51 26.76
N ARG A 227 1.39 14.21 25.88
CA ARG A 227 0.91 15.44 25.24
C ARG A 227 -0.32 15.17 24.35
N LEU A 228 -0.27 14.11 23.56
CA LEU A 228 -1.37 13.68 22.70
C LEU A 228 -2.60 13.30 23.53
N LEU A 229 -2.42 12.61 24.66
CA LEU A 229 -3.52 12.24 25.54
C LEU A 229 -4.17 13.47 26.19
N LYS A 230 -3.37 14.47 26.56
CA LYS A 230 -3.89 15.76 27.06
C LYS A 230 -4.73 16.45 26.00
N GLU A 231 -4.22 16.55 24.78
CA GLU A 231 -4.94 17.19 23.67
C GLU A 231 -6.21 16.42 23.31
N LEU A 232 -6.15 15.08 23.28
CA LEU A 232 -7.32 14.22 23.09
C LEU A 232 -8.35 14.40 24.20
N ASN A 233 -7.92 14.55 25.45
CA ASN A 233 -8.86 14.77 26.56
C ASN A 233 -9.61 16.10 26.39
N VAL A 234 -8.91 17.17 26.00
CA VAL A 234 -9.54 18.46 25.67
C VAL A 234 -10.50 18.32 24.49
N PHE A 235 -10.10 17.57 23.46
CA PHE A 235 -10.96 17.25 22.32
C PHE A 235 -12.22 16.50 22.77
N PHE A 236 -12.10 15.46 23.60
CA PHE A 236 -13.26 14.71 24.10
C PHE A 236 -14.17 15.58 24.97
N HIS A 237 -13.63 16.43 25.84
CA HIS A 237 -14.44 17.36 26.62
C HIS A 237 -15.27 18.31 25.74
N THR A 238 -14.73 18.69 24.57
CA THR A 238 -15.43 19.55 23.61
C THR A 238 -16.40 18.74 22.72
N ALA A 239 -16.02 17.53 22.33
CA ALA A 239 -16.78 16.66 21.44
C ALA A 239 -17.98 15.99 22.13
N THR A 240 -17.87 15.70 23.43
CA THR A 240 -18.93 15.01 24.22
C THR A 240 -20.25 15.78 24.22
N PRO A 241 -20.33 17.09 24.58
CA PRO A 241 -21.59 17.82 24.54
C PRO A 241 -22.14 17.96 23.12
N PHE A 242 -21.27 18.05 22.10
CA PHE A 242 -21.68 18.06 20.70
C PHE A 242 -22.35 16.73 20.29
N LEU A 243 -21.72 15.60 20.59
CA LEU A 243 -22.26 14.27 20.29
C LEU A 243 -23.57 13.99 21.05
N LEU A 244 -23.65 14.40 22.32
CA LEU A 244 -24.89 14.34 23.10
C LEU A 244 -26.00 15.17 22.46
N GLY A 245 -25.69 16.38 21.98
CA GLY A 245 -26.66 17.22 21.27
C GLY A 245 -27.16 16.59 19.96
N VAL A 246 -26.27 15.94 19.20
CA VAL A 246 -26.64 15.20 17.98
C VAL A 246 -27.51 13.98 18.33
N LEU A 247 -27.17 13.23 19.37
CA LEU A 247 -27.97 12.10 19.84
C LEU A 247 -29.36 12.54 20.29
N ASP A 248 -29.48 13.65 21.01
CA ASP A 248 -30.77 14.22 21.40
C ASP A 248 -31.61 14.66 20.20
N LEU A 249 -30.97 15.23 19.18
CA LEU A 249 -31.63 15.61 17.93
C LEU A 249 -32.17 14.36 17.23
N ILE A 250 -31.36 13.31 17.09
CA ILE A 250 -31.79 12.03 16.51
C ILE A 250 -32.92 11.43 17.33
N ALA A 251 -32.80 11.40 18.66
CA ALA A 251 -33.83 10.87 19.56
C ALA A 251 -35.16 11.62 19.41
N LYS A 252 -35.11 12.96 19.24
CA LYS A 252 -36.31 13.79 18.98
C LYS A 252 -36.89 13.56 17.58
N ILE A 253 -36.05 13.40 16.55
CA ILE A 253 -36.51 13.06 15.20
C ILE A 253 -37.24 11.72 15.24
N VAL A 254 -36.61 10.69 15.80
CA VAL A 254 -37.17 9.35 15.89
C VAL A 254 -38.45 9.36 16.74
N GLY A 255 -38.42 9.99 17.91
CA GLY A 255 -39.59 10.09 18.80
C GLY A 255 -40.76 10.86 18.16
N GLY A 256 -40.48 11.98 17.49
CA GLY A 256 -41.47 12.73 16.73
C GLY A 256 -42.06 11.92 15.57
N PHE A 257 -41.23 11.15 14.87
CA PHE A 257 -41.67 10.26 13.80
C PHE A 257 -42.58 9.13 14.34
N TYR A 258 -42.23 8.52 15.48
CA TYR A 258 -43.09 7.54 16.16
C TYR A 258 -44.43 8.15 16.58
N ILE A 259 -44.46 9.38 17.09
CA ILE A 259 -45.71 10.07 17.44
C ILE A 259 -46.56 10.35 16.19
N LEU A 260 -45.94 10.75 15.07
CA LEU A 260 -46.64 10.94 13.80
C LEU A 260 -47.30 9.64 13.32
N ILE A 261 -46.57 8.53 13.38
CA ILE A 261 -47.11 7.20 13.05
C ILE A 261 -48.26 6.84 14.00
N ALA A 262 -48.09 7.07 15.31
CA ALA A 262 -49.12 6.78 16.30
C ALA A 262 -50.39 7.63 16.09
N MET A 263 -50.26 8.90 15.68
CA MET A 263 -51.40 9.76 15.35
C MET A 263 -52.09 9.34 14.05
N MET A 264 -51.34 8.84 13.06
CA MET A 264 -51.91 8.33 11.82
C MET A 264 -52.77 7.07 12.06
N TRP A 265 -52.40 6.24 13.04
CA TRP A 265 -53.19 5.08 13.46
C TRP A 265 -54.28 5.39 14.49
N ARG A 266 -54.29 6.60 15.06
CA ARG A 266 -55.31 6.99 16.03
C ARG A 266 -56.60 7.35 15.29
N GLU A 267 -57.48 6.37 15.17
CA GLU A 267 -58.85 6.56 14.70
C GLU A 267 -59.56 7.70 15.46
N ASN A 268 -60.39 8.41 14.70
CA ASN A 268 -61.11 9.65 14.99
C ASN A 268 -62.14 9.58 16.16
N SER A 269 -61.72 9.10 17.32
CA SER A 269 -62.60 8.92 18.48
C SER A 269 -62.56 10.12 19.44
N GLY A 270 -63.42 11.11 19.19
CA GLY A 270 -64.07 11.93 20.23
C GLY A 270 -63.25 13.00 20.99
N PRO A 271 -63.92 13.92 21.71
CA PRO A 271 -63.48 15.32 21.85
C PRO A 271 -62.43 15.57 22.93
N ARG A 272 -61.68 16.65 22.71
CA ARG A 272 -60.68 17.26 23.59
C ARG A 272 -61.27 17.48 25.00
N MET A 273 -60.74 16.79 26.01
CA MET A 273 -61.00 17.16 27.40
C MET A 273 -60.39 18.54 27.66
N ASN A 274 -61.26 19.46 28.09
CA ASN A 274 -60.94 20.84 28.40
C ASN A 274 -60.03 20.85 29.64
N MET A 275 -58.73 21.08 29.44
CA MET A 275 -57.69 21.11 30.48
C MET A 275 -57.76 22.41 31.32
N GLN A 276 -58.97 22.92 31.58
CA GLN A 276 -59.22 24.10 32.41
C GLN A 276 -59.43 23.76 33.89
N HIS A 277 -59.62 22.50 34.27
CA HIS A 277 -59.86 22.11 35.68
C HIS A 277 -58.66 21.55 36.45
N LEU A 278 -57.50 21.36 35.82
CA LEU A 278 -56.27 20.89 36.50
C LEU A 278 -55.28 22.01 36.86
N LYS A 279 -55.58 23.27 36.53
CA LYS A 279 -54.80 24.44 36.98
C LYS A 279 -55.29 25.07 38.31
N ALA A 280 -56.35 24.52 38.92
CA ALA A 280 -56.91 25.05 40.16
C ALA A 280 -56.38 24.36 41.44
N ILE A 281 -55.48 23.38 41.33
CA ILE A 281 -54.81 22.73 42.47
C ILE A 281 -53.30 22.71 42.23
N GLU A 282 -52.73 23.88 41.99
CA GLU A 282 -51.30 24.10 42.27
C GLU A 282 -51.14 25.57 42.65
N GLN A 283 -51.30 25.84 43.94
CA GLN A 283 -50.90 27.11 44.50
C GLN A 283 -49.39 27.28 44.28
N PRO A 284 -48.90 28.44 43.83
CA PRO A 284 -47.48 28.69 43.82
C PRO A 284 -47.01 28.84 45.27
N ILE A 285 -46.37 27.81 45.82
CA ILE A 285 -45.48 28.00 46.96
C ILE A 285 -44.35 28.90 46.43
N ARG A 286 -44.43 30.19 46.79
CA ARG A 286 -43.36 31.16 46.62
C ARG A 286 -42.13 30.65 47.38
N HIS A 287 -41.21 30.00 46.69
CA HIS A 287 -39.84 29.90 47.17
C HIS A 287 -39.14 31.23 46.93
N SER A 288 -39.08 32.02 48.00
CA SER A 288 -38.19 33.16 48.17
C SER A 288 -36.72 32.79 47.88
N PRO A 289 -35.96 33.59 47.12
CA PRO A 289 -34.53 33.36 46.91
C PRO A 289 -33.74 33.92 48.10
N GLN A 290 -33.76 33.26 49.27
CA GLN A 290 -32.93 33.70 50.41
C GLN A 290 -32.32 32.59 51.28
N GLN A 291 -32.32 31.31 50.87
CA GLN A 291 -31.81 30.23 51.74
C GLN A 291 -30.67 29.37 51.18
N LYS A 292 -30.00 29.75 50.08
CA LYS A 292 -28.81 29.01 49.60
C LYS A 292 -27.45 29.58 50.02
N ASN A 293 -27.43 30.71 50.75
CA ASN A 293 -26.19 31.36 51.19
C ASN A 293 -25.83 31.13 52.67
N LYS A 294 -26.68 30.44 53.46
CA LYS A 294 -26.35 30.16 54.87
C LYS A 294 -25.48 28.91 55.05
N THR A 295 -25.68 27.88 54.23
CA THR A 295 -24.93 26.61 54.35
C THR A 295 -23.47 26.71 53.89
N PHE A 296 -23.14 27.60 52.94
CA PHE A 296 -21.76 27.79 52.48
C PHE A 296 -20.94 28.72 53.40
N ALA A 297 -21.60 29.66 54.09
CA ALA A 297 -20.96 30.53 55.08
C ALA A 297 -20.56 29.75 56.35
N ASP A 298 -21.36 28.79 56.77
CA ASP A 298 -21.05 27.94 57.94
C ASP A 298 -19.95 26.90 57.66
N PHE A 299 -19.83 26.40 56.42
CA PHE A 299 -18.75 25.48 56.06
C PHE A 299 -17.38 26.17 56.02
N ARG A 300 -17.33 27.44 55.58
CA ARG A 300 -16.09 28.23 55.54
C ARG A 300 -15.56 28.57 56.93
N ARG A 301 -16.43 28.78 57.93
CA ARG A 301 -16.02 29.05 59.32
C ARG A 301 -15.39 27.84 60.03
N ARG A 302 -15.74 26.61 59.65
CA ARG A 302 -15.16 25.40 60.29
C ARG A 302 -13.71 25.15 59.88
N TYR A 303 -13.32 25.49 58.65
CA TYR A 303 -11.93 25.29 58.22
C TYR A 303 -10.99 26.41 58.68
N GLN A 304 -11.46 27.66 58.77
CA GLN A 304 -10.63 28.77 59.24
C GLN A 304 -10.28 28.74 60.74
N ASN A 305 -11.03 27.99 61.56
CA ASN A 305 -10.70 27.82 62.98
C ASN A 305 -9.75 26.65 63.25
N HIS A 306 -9.53 25.75 62.29
CA HIS A 306 -8.62 24.62 62.51
C HIS A 306 -7.14 25.00 62.32
N ASP A 307 -6.85 26.04 61.52
CA ASP A 307 -5.50 26.53 61.24
C ASP A 307 -5.00 27.61 62.23
N ARG A 308 -5.82 28.02 63.21
CA ARG A 308 -5.43 29.02 64.23
C ARG A 308 -4.89 28.43 65.53
N ASN A 309 -4.90 27.10 65.70
CA ASN A 309 -4.42 26.44 66.93
C ASN A 309 -3.09 25.68 66.77
N SER A 310 -2.41 25.79 65.63
CA SER A 310 -1.13 25.12 65.34
C SER A 310 0.00 26.12 65.08
N SER A 311 0.20 27.05 65.99
CA SER A 311 1.41 27.86 66.03
C SER A 311 1.76 28.24 67.46
N SER A 312 2.60 27.44 68.11
CA SER A 312 3.85 27.94 68.68
C SER A 312 4.82 26.81 69.09
N PRO A 313 6.14 27.10 69.06
CA PRO A 313 7.21 26.12 68.94
C PRO A 313 7.89 25.83 70.28
N GLN A 314 8.50 24.66 70.42
CA GLN A 314 9.56 24.45 71.41
C GLN A 314 10.77 23.74 70.81
N ASN A 315 11.86 24.51 70.76
CA ASN A 315 13.23 24.08 70.64
C ASN A 315 13.64 23.21 71.84
N HIS A 316 14.42 22.15 71.61
CA HIS A 316 15.47 21.57 72.48
C HIS A 316 16.14 20.46 71.63
N PHE A 317 17.34 20.63 71.05
CA PHE A 317 18.71 20.49 71.60
C PHE A 317 19.12 19.09 72.09
N TYR A 318 20.43 18.80 71.95
CA TYR A 318 21.25 17.57 72.10
C TYR A 318 21.44 16.79 70.78
N GLU A 319 22.62 16.73 70.14
CA GLU A 319 24.02 16.60 70.59
C GLU A 319 24.28 15.28 71.34
N ASN A 320 24.76 14.24 70.63
CA ASN A 320 26.05 13.59 70.89
C ASN A 320 26.22 12.27 70.10
N ASN A 321 27.45 12.14 69.59
CA ASN A 321 28.25 10.94 69.27
C ASN A 321 27.74 9.88 68.30
#